data_AF-A0A371JTC2-F1
#
_entry.id   AF-A0A371JTC2-F1
#
_cell.length_a   1.000
_cell.length_b   1.000
_cell.length_c   1.000
_cell.angle_alpha   90.00
_cell.angle_beta   90.00
_cell.angle_gamma   90.00
#
_symmetry.space_group_name_H-M   'P 1'
#
loop_
_entity.id
_entity.type
_entity.pdbx_description
1 polymer ?
#
loop_
_entity_poly.entity_id
_entity_poly.type
_entity_poly.pdbx_seq_one_letter_code
_entity_poly.pdbx_strand_id
1 'polypeptide(L)'
;MRNFLLPALLIISFYSCSDGDLQIETIDFDSATIQNCTDPVAESSNVLFKISEDEALIMELQNGALNNGVVGETVTTESTVPSQTKLTYRIFSENVTSSYFCDDIPPVTPTVTDEIEAGDGMVIIETVADEENNNFVHTISLSGISFITESGERITNLSINEFGEVTTAIPN
;
A
#
# COMPACT_ATOMS: atom_id res chain seq x y z
N MET A 1 47.07 -46.27 43.34
CA MET A 1 46.88 -44.91 42.79
C MET A 1 46.50 -45.08 41.33
N ARG A 2 45.21 -45.34 41.07
CA ARG A 2 44.13 -44.40 40.71
C ARG A 2 44.11 -44.16 39.20
N ASN A 3 43.19 -44.91 38.58
CA ASN A 3 42.79 -44.95 37.17
C ASN A 3 42.54 -43.54 36.62
N PHE A 4 43.15 -43.22 35.48
CA PHE A 4 42.84 -41.99 34.74
C PHE A 4 41.87 -42.34 33.62
N LEU A 5 40.59 -42.13 33.89
CA LEU A 5 39.50 -42.17 32.92
C LEU A 5 39.66 -40.93 32.01
N LEU A 6 39.91 -41.12 30.71
CA LEU A 6 39.70 -40.07 29.71
C LEU A 6 38.22 -40.06 29.34
N PRO A 7 37.44 -39.01 29.64
CA PRO A 7 36.13 -38.86 29.04
C PRO A 7 36.31 -38.30 27.63
N ALA A 8 35.75 -39.01 26.65
CA ALA A 8 35.61 -38.53 25.28
C ALA A 8 34.79 -37.23 25.30
N LEU A 9 35.44 -36.13 24.91
CA LEU A 9 34.86 -34.82 24.78
C LEU A 9 33.77 -34.86 23.70
N LEU A 10 32.52 -34.85 24.15
CA LEU A 10 31.33 -34.67 23.33
C LEU A 10 31.43 -33.30 22.64
N ILE A 11 31.79 -33.29 21.36
CA ILE A 11 31.62 -32.14 20.49
C ILE A 11 30.12 -32.08 20.18
N ILE A 12 29.37 -31.38 21.03
CA ILE A 12 28.01 -30.94 20.72
C ILE A 12 28.18 -29.77 19.77
N SER A 13 27.93 -30.01 18.49
CA SER A 13 27.75 -28.96 17.51
C SER A 13 26.57 -28.10 17.95
N PHE A 14 26.85 -26.93 18.49
CA PHE A 14 25.87 -25.86 18.63
C PHE A 14 25.54 -25.36 17.21
N TYR A 15 24.62 -26.05 16.54
CA TYR A 15 23.80 -25.39 15.53
C TYR A 15 22.89 -24.43 16.29
N SER A 16 23.38 -23.23 16.59
CA SER A 16 22.48 -22.12 16.84
C SER A 16 21.77 -21.85 15.51
N CYS A 17 20.57 -22.41 15.34
CA CYS A 17 19.61 -21.77 14.46
C CYS A 17 19.42 -20.36 15.04
N SER A 18 20.03 -19.38 14.37
CA SER A 18 19.59 -18.00 14.50
C SER A 18 18.19 -18.00 13.91
N ASP A 19 17.20 -18.27 14.77
CA ASP A 19 15.81 -18.00 14.44
C ASP A 19 15.76 -16.49 14.24
N GLY A 20 15.84 -16.08 12.97
CA GLY A 20 15.74 -14.70 12.57
C GLY A 20 14.43 -14.20 13.17
N ASP A 21 14.53 -13.15 13.97
CA ASP A 21 13.38 -12.52 14.60
C ASP A 21 12.41 -12.11 13.50
N LEU A 22 11.39 -12.95 13.26
CA LEU A 22 10.35 -12.70 12.26
C LEU A 22 9.44 -11.62 12.85
N GLN A 23 9.88 -10.37 12.72
CA GLN A 23 9.01 -9.23 12.90
C GLN A 23 7.99 -9.29 11.77
N ILE A 24 6.77 -9.72 12.10
CA ILE A 24 5.65 -9.67 11.15
C ILE A 24 5.30 -8.20 10.98
N GLU A 25 5.86 -7.57 9.95
CA GLU A 25 5.45 -6.23 9.56
C GLU A 25 3.98 -6.28 9.13
N THR A 26 3.18 -5.45 9.80
CA THR A 26 1.76 -5.26 9.47
C THR A 26 1.61 -3.85 8.97
N ILE A 27 1.12 -3.70 7.75
CA ILE A 27 0.84 -2.40 7.15
C ILE A 27 -0.59 -2.02 7.54
N ASP A 28 -0.74 -1.03 8.42
CA ASP A 28 -2.05 -0.60 8.96
C ASP A 28 -2.40 0.83 8.53
N PHE A 29 -3.44 0.94 7.71
CA PHE A 29 -3.99 2.21 7.25
C PHE A 29 -5.52 2.23 7.37
N ASP A 30 -6.12 1.36 8.19
CA ASP A 30 -7.57 1.27 8.35
C ASP A 30 -8.16 2.55 8.95
N SER A 31 -7.40 3.23 9.82
CA SER A 31 -7.81 4.51 10.44
C SER A 31 -7.46 5.75 9.62
N ALA A 32 -6.62 5.60 8.58
CA ALA A 32 -6.16 6.70 7.75
C ALA A 32 -7.16 7.01 6.64
N THR A 33 -7.39 8.30 6.40
CA THR A 33 -8.28 8.78 5.33
C THR A 33 -7.52 8.92 4.02
N ILE A 34 -8.19 8.59 2.92
CA ILE A 34 -7.69 8.83 1.57
C ILE A 34 -7.51 10.33 1.30
N GLN A 35 -6.45 10.67 0.58
CA GLN A 35 -6.04 12.03 0.25
C GLN A 35 -5.55 12.10 -1.21
N ASN A 36 -5.61 13.30 -1.78
CA ASN A 36 -5.20 13.63 -3.14
C ASN A 36 -4.82 15.11 -3.20
N CYS A 37 -3.89 15.48 -4.08
CA CYS A 37 -3.46 16.88 -4.22
C CYS A 37 -4.37 17.68 -5.16
N THR A 38 -4.90 17.00 -6.17
CA THR A 38 -5.88 17.53 -7.14
C THR A 38 -7.07 16.60 -7.19
N ASP A 39 -8.26 17.14 -7.40
CA ASP A 39 -9.49 16.35 -7.50
C ASP A 39 -9.34 15.24 -8.56
N PRO A 40 -9.77 14.01 -8.28
CA PRO A 40 -9.64 12.92 -9.24
C PRO A 40 -10.43 13.20 -10.53
N VAL A 41 -9.85 12.78 -11.66
CA VAL A 41 -10.44 12.94 -12.98
C VAL A 41 -10.59 11.58 -13.65
N ALA A 42 -11.81 11.28 -14.12
CA ALA A 42 -12.14 9.98 -14.69
C ALA A 42 -11.22 9.58 -15.85
N GLU A 43 -10.94 10.53 -16.76
CA GLU A 43 -10.16 10.33 -17.99
C GLU A 43 -8.65 10.60 -17.83
N SER A 44 -8.12 10.55 -16.61
CA SER A 44 -6.68 10.68 -16.36
C SER A 44 -6.16 9.59 -15.42
N SER A 45 -4.83 9.51 -15.31
CA SER A 45 -4.19 8.85 -14.17
C SER A 45 -4.48 9.66 -12.90
N ASN A 46 -4.60 8.97 -11.78
CA ASN A 46 -4.90 9.58 -10.49
C ASN A 46 -3.92 9.09 -9.43
N VAL A 47 -3.41 9.99 -8.61
CA VAL A 47 -2.56 9.66 -7.46
C VAL A 47 -3.36 9.91 -6.19
N LEU A 48 -3.52 8.85 -5.41
CA LEU A 48 -4.25 8.83 -4.15
C LEU A 48 -3.30 8.31 -3.08
N PHE A 49 -3.41 8.79 -1.85
CA PHE A 49 -2.53 8.33 -0.78
C PHE A 49 -3.23 8.33 0.58
N LYS A 50 -2.76 7.46 1.47
CA LYS A 50 -3.04 7.50 2.91
C LYS A 50 -1.74 7.77 3.66
N ILE A 51 -1.84 8.48 4.78
CA ILE A 51 -0.72 8.79 5.67
C ILE A 51 -1.07 8.28 7.06
N SER A 52 -0.13 7.59 7.70
CA SER A 52 -0.19 7.16 9.09
C SER A 52 1.15 7.48 9.74
N GLU A 53 1.20 8.52 10.58
CA GLU A 53 2.44 9.00 11.22
C GLU A 53 3.60 9.23 10.22
N ASP A 54 4.64 8.42 10.26
CA ASP A 54 5.84 8.44 9.40
C ASP A 54 5.75 7.44 8.23
N GLU A 55 4.56 6.93 7.92
CA GLU A 55 4.31 5.99 6.83
C GLU A 55 3.28 6.55 5.84
N ALA A 56 3.41 6.17 4.57
CA ALA A 56 2.41 6.43 3.55
C ALA A 56 2.15 5.22 2.65
N LEU A 57 0.90 5.06 2.24
CA LEU A 57 0.48 4.13 1.22
C LEU A 57 -0.02 4.92 0.01
N ILE A 58 0.70 4.82 -1.09
CA ILE A 58 0.53 5.65 -2.29
C ILE A 58 0.00 4.76 -3.42
N MET A 59 -1.11 5.16 -4.03
CA MET A 59 -1.76 4.47 -5.14
C MET A 59 -1.72 5.36 -6.39
N GLU A 60 -1.14 4.85 -7.47
CA GLU A 60 -1.19 5.46 -8.79
C GLU A 60 -2.09 4.62 -9.71
N LEU A 61 -3.30 5.11 -9.97
CA LEU A 61 -4.23 4.48 -10.91
C LEU A 61 -3.87 4.85 -12.35
N GLN A 62 -3.90 3.87 -13.25
CA GLN A 62 -3.81 4.12 -14.69
C GLN A 62 -4.90 5.08 -15.18
N ASN A 63 -4.64 5.66 -16.35
CA ASN A 63 -5.62 6.46 -17.06
C ASN A 63 -6.93 5.69 -17.30
N GLY A 64 -8.06 6.31 -16.98
CA GLY A 64 -9.39 5.76 -17.27
C GLY A 64 -9.88 4.75 -16.24
N ALA A 65 -9.10 4.45 -15.19
CA ALA A 65 -9.50 3.52 -14.14
C ALA A 65 -10.81 3.93 -13.44
N LEU A 66 -11.11 5.23 -13.42
CA LEU A 66 -12.32 5.83 -12.84
C LEU A 66 -13.37 6.20 -13.91
N ASN A 67 -13.22 5.77 -15.17
CA ASN A 67 -14.11 6.13 -16.29
C ASN A 67 -15.04 4.98 -16.76
N ASN A 68 -15.51 4.15 -15.84
CA ASN A 68 -16.38 3.02 -16.18
C ASN A 68 -17.81 3.16 -15.63
N GLY A 69 -18.16 4.31 -15.04
CA GLY A 69 -19.48 4.54 -14.48
C GLY A 69 -20.59 4.58 -15.53
N VAL A 70 -21.74 4.01 -15.18
CA VAL A 70 -22.98 4.04 -15.99
C VAL A 70 -24.12 4.51 -15.11
N VAL A 71 -24.90 5.49 -15.57
CA VAL A 71 -26.03 6.04 -14.80
C VAL A 71 -27.07 4.95 -14.56
N GLY A 72 -27.44 4.77 -13.28
CA GLY A 72 -28.40 3.74 -12.85
C GLY A 72 -27.80 2.35 -12.62
N GLU A 73 -26.48 2.18 -12.74
CA GLU A 73 -25.79 0.91 -12.52
C GLU A 73 -24.65 1.05 -11.50
N THR A 74 -24.31 -0.08 -10.86
CA THR A 74 -23.04 -0.24 -10.13
C THR A 74 -22.08 -1.00 -11.01
N VAL A 75 -20.95 -0.39 -11.36
CA VAL A 75 -19.94 -1.01 -12.23
C VAL A 75 -18.69 -1.31 -11.42
N THR A 76 -18.25 -2.56 -11.44
CA THR A 76 -16.99 -3.00 -10.82
C THR A 76 -15.87 -3.00 -11.87
N THR A 77 -14.79 -2.28 -11.58
CA THR A 77 -13.56 -2.29 -12.37
C THR A 77 -12.45 -2.98 -11.57
N GLU A 78 -11.82 -3.97 -12.17
CA GLU A 78 -10.62 -4.61 -11.61
C GLU A 78 -9.37 -3.99 -12.23
N SER A 79 -8.42 -3.59 -11.39
CA SER A 79 -7.14 -3.01 -11.79
C SER A 79 -5.99 -3.81 -11.15
N THR A 80 -5.24 -4.52 -11.97
CA THR A 80 -4.16 -5.41 -11.51
C THR A 80 -2.92 -4.64 -11.06
N VAL A 81 -2.30 -5.09 -9.96
CA VAL A 81 -1.03 -4.55 -9.45
C VAL A 81 0.12 -5.46 -9.90
N PRO A 82 1.26 -4.93 -10.38
CA PRO A 82 1.59 -3.52 -10.57
C PRO A 82 1.23 -2.97 -11.97
N SER A 83 0.59 -3.78 -12.83
CA SER A 83 0.54 -3.48 -14.27
C SER A 83 -0.40 -2.34 -14.67
N GLN A 84 -1.49 -2.16 -13.92
CA GLN A 84 -2.53 -1.16 -14.14
C GLN A 84 -2.63 -0.16 -12.98
N THR A 85 -2.35 -0.61 -11.77
CA THR A 85 -2.21 0.26 -10.60
C THR A 85 -0.85 0.02 -9.98
N LYS A 86 -0.12 1.08 -9.66
CA LYS A 86 1.03 0.98 -8.76
C LYS A 86 0.58 1.27 -7.34
N LEU A 87 1.06 0.45 -6.40
CA LEU A 87 0.82 0.65 -4.98
C LEU A 87 2.17 0.59 -4.27
N THR A 88 2.52 1.66 -3.57
CA THR A 88 3.82 1.85 -2.95
C THR A 88 3.63 2.13 -1.47
N TYR A 89 4.28 1.33 -0.63
CA TYR A 89 4.41 1.57 0.79
C TYR A 89 5.73 2.30 1.04
N ARG A 90 5.68 3.44 1.74
CA ARG A 90 6.83 4.33 1.92
C ARG A 90 6.96 4.73 3.38
N ILE A 91 8.18 4.64 3.90
CA ILE A 91 8.53 4.99 5.28
C ILE A 91 9.41 6.25 5.26
N PHE A 92 9.18 7.13 6.22
CA PHE A 92 9.85 8.42 6.35
C PHE A 92 10.69 8.49 7.63
N SER A 93 11.60 9.46 7.69
CA SER A 93 12.46 9.68 8.85
C SER A 93 11.73 10.28 10.06
N GLU A 94 10.58 10.93 9.81
CA GLU A 94 9.73 11.61 10.79
C GLU A 94 8.29 11.64 10.23
N ASN A 95 7.32 12.03 11.06
CA ASN A 95 5.93 12.12 10.64
C ASN A 95 5.75 12.98 9.38
N VAL A 96 4.95 12.47 8.45
CA VAL A 96 4.66 13.11 7.17
C VAL A 96 3.27 13.75 7.17
N THR A 97 3.07 14.75 6.33
CA THR A 97 1.75 15.37 6.11
C THR A 97 1.50 15.53 4.62
N SER A 98 0.28 15.88 4.23
CA SER A 98 -0.09 16.06 2.82
C SER A 98 0.76 17.08 2.07
N SER A 99 1.33 18.07 2.77
CA SER A 99 2.22 19.07 2.17
C SER A 99 3.47 18.44 1.54
N TYR A 100 3.93 17.29 2.04
CA TYR A 100 5.03 16.53 1.44
C TYR A 100 4.73 16.12 0.00
N PHE A 101 3.47 15.75 -0.28
CA PHE A 101 3.03 15.30 -1.59
C PHE A 101 2.50 16.44 -2.47
N CYS A 102 1.91 17.47 -1.85
CA CYS A 102 1.06 18.42 -2.55
C CYS A 102 1.61 19.84 -2.67
N ASP A 103 2.70 20.18 -1.98
CA ASP A 103 3.29 21.50 -2.10
C ASP A 103 4.00 21.65 -3.47
N ASP A 104 3.80 22.80 -4.12
CA ASP A 104 4.49 23.17 -5.38
C ASP A 104 6.03 23.06 -5.26
N ILE A 105 6.54 23.31 -4.05
CA ILE A 105 7.94 23.13 -3.69
C ILE A 105 7.98 22.08 -2.58
N PRO A 106 8.30 20.82 -2.88
CA PRO A 106 8.34 19.76 -1.91
C PRO A 106 9.31 20.08 -0.76
N PRO A 107 8.94 19.79 0.50
CA PRO A 107 9.84 19.97 1.61
C PRO A 107 11.01 18.99 1.52
N VAL A 108 12.16 19.36 2.08
CA VAL A 108 13.35 18.48 2.16
C VAL A 108 13.30 17.51 3.33
N THR A 109 12.30 17.66 4.22
CA THR A 109 12.05 16.81 5.38
C THR A 109 10.55 16.53 5.51
N PRO A 110 10.14 15.32 5.95
CA PRO A 110 11.00 14.20 6.27
C PRO A 110 11.68 13.58 5.02
N THR A 111 12.72 12.78 5.21
CA THR A 111 13.36 12.04 4.11
C THR A 111 12.81 10.62 4.02
N VAL A 112 12.76 10.03 2.83
CA VAL A 112 12.38 8.62 2.65
C VAL A 112 13.48 7.71 3.22
N THR A 113 13.10 6.82 4.14
CA THR A 113 14.00 5.83 4.77
C THR A 113 13.86 4.45 4.13
N ASP A 114 12.66 4.10 3.67
CA ASP A 114 12.40 2.88 2.92
C ASP A 114 11.22 3.06 1.93
N GLU A 115 11.22 2.27 0.87
CA GLU A 115 10.19 2.27 -0.17
C GLU A 115 10.03 0.88 -0.76
N ILE A 116 8.80 0.37 -0.72
CA ILE A 116 8.47 -0.98 -1.14
C ILE A 116 7.28 -0.94 -2.10
N GLU A 117 7.49 -1.39 -3.34
CA GLU A 117 6.42 -1.52 -4.33
C GLU A 117 5.69 -2.86 -4.16
N ALA A 118 4.36 -2.84 -4.33
CA ALA A 118 3.57 -4.06 -4.39
C ALA A 118 3.85 -4.80 -5.70
N GLY A 119 4.21 -6.08 -5.59
CA GLY A 119 4.52 -6.93 -6.73
C GLY A 119 3.34 -7.76 -7.24
N ASP A 120 2.24 -7.81 -6.50
CA ASP A 120 1.07 -8.63 -6.82
C ASP A 120 -0.20 -8.09 -6.13
N GLY A 121 -1.35 -8.49 -6.64
CA GLY A 121 -2.68 -8.19 -6.11
C GLY A 121 -3.56 -7.38 -7.06
N MET A 122 -4.68 -6.89 -6.52
CA MET A 122 -5.73 -6.22 -7.30
C MET A 122 -6.33 -5.06 -6.52
N VAL A 123 -6.62 -3.99 -7.24
CA VAL A 123 -7.46 -2.89 -6.79
C VAL A 123 -8.84 -3.05 -7.43
N ILE A 124 -9.88 -3.06 -6.61
CA ILE A 124 -11.27 -3.19 -7.04
C ILE A 124 -11.93 -1.82 -6.85
N ILE A 125 -12.53 -1.30 -7.91
CA ILE A 125 -13.18 0.00 -7.93
C ILE A 125 -14.65 -0.20 -8.25
N GLU A 126 -15.52 0.00 -7.27
CA GLU A 126 -16.97 0.02 -7.47
C GLU A 126 -17.40 1.46 -7.76
N THR A 127 -18.03 1.67 -8.92
CA THR A 127 -18.46 2.99 -9.37
C THR A 127 -19.98 3.07 -9.43
N VAL A 128 -20.55 4.11 -8.84
CA VAL A 128 -21.98 4.41 -8.86
C VAL A 128 -22.19 5.87 -9.28
N ALA A 129 -23.25 6.14 -10.05
CA ALA A 129 -23.65 7.51 -10.35
C ALA A 129 -24.43 8.14 -9.20
N ASP A 130 -24.02 9.33 -8.76
CA ASP A 130 -24.81 10.19 -7.91
C ASP A 130 -25.57 11.19 -8.78
N GLU A 131 -26.85 10.89 -9.02
CA GLU A 131 -27.72 11.72 -9.85
C GLU A 131 -28.05 13.08 -9.21
N GLU A 132 -27.95 13.22 -7.88
CA GLU A 132 -28.21 14.49 -7.20
C GLU A 132 -27.06 15.48 -7.44
N ASN A 133 -25.83 14.98 -7.38
CA ASN A 133 -24.61 15.79 -7.53
C ASN A 133 -24.01 15.74 -8.94
N ASN A 134 -24.60 14.95 -9.85
CA ASN A 134 -24.16 14.76 -11.23
C ASN A 134 -22.66 14.39 -11.32
N ASN A 135 -22.25 13.41 -10.51
CA ASN A 135 -20.88 12.91 -10.43
C ASN A 135 -20.87 11.37 -10.35
N PHE A 136 -19.69 10.77 -10.49
CA PHE A 136 -19.45 9.37 -10.13
C PHE A 136 -18.80 9.30 -8.75
N VAL A 137 -19.26 8.35 -7.95
CA VAL A 137 -18.67 7.95 -6.66
C VAL A 137 -17.95 6.63 -6.87
N HIS A 138 -16.69 6.57 -6.44
CA HIS A 138 -15.81 5.40 -6.60
C HIS A 138 -15.36 4.89 -5.23
N THR A 139 -15.82 3.71 -4.84
CA THR A 139 -15.33 3.00 -3.66
C THR A 139 -14.17 2.09 -4.07
N ILE A 140 -13.00 2.31 -3.48
CA ILE A 140 -11.75 1.64 -3.85
C ILE A 140 -11.36 0.66 -2.74
N SER A 141 -11.13 -0.60 -3.10
CA SER A 141 -10.70 -1.65 -2.18
C SER A 141 -9.49 -2.41 -2.71
N LEU A 142 -8.76 -3.04 -1.79
CA LEU A 142 -7.55 -3.81 -2.05
C LEU A 142 -7.85 -5.30 -1.86
N SER A 143 -7.31 -6.13 -2.76
CA SER A 143 -7.47 -7.59 -2.70
C SER A 143 -6.17 -8.28 -3.03
N GLY A 144 -5.68 -9.11 -2.11
CA GLY A 144 -4.50 -9.97 -2.32
C GLY A 144 -3.20 -9.21 -2.57
N ILE A 145 -3.07 -7.98 -2.06
CA ILE A 145 -1.85 -7.18 -2.21
C ILE A 145 -0.67 -7.87 -1.54
N SER A 146 0.47 -7.89 -2.24
CA SER A 146 1.74 -8.36 -1.68
C SER A 146 2.87 -7.39 -2.00
N PHE A 147 3.52 -6.91 -0.96
CA PHE A 147 4.78 -6.17 -1.06
C PHE A 147 5.96 -7.13 -1.02
N ILE A 148 7.03 -6.80 -1.73
CA ILE A 148 8.27 -7.57 -1.74
C ILE A 148 9.42 -6.62 -1.38
N THR A 149 10.01 -6.82 -0.20
CA THR A 149 11.13 -6.00 0.28
C THR A 149 12.40 -6.27 -0.54
N GLU A 150 13.42 -5.42 -0.39
CA GLU A 150 14.73 -5.64 -1.04
C GLU A 150 15.39 -6.97 -0.64
N SER A 151 15.11 -7.47 0.58
CA SER A 151 15.62 -8.75 1.07
C SER A 151 14.86 -9.95 0.50
N GLY A 152 13.78 -9.72 -0.26
CA GLY A 152 12.91 -10.73 -0.84
C GLY A 152 11.82 -11.23 0.13
N GLU A 153 11.64 -10.57 1.27
CA GLU A 153 10.54 -10.86 2.19
C GLU A 153 9.22 -10.38 1.61
N ARG A 154 8.16 -11.16 1.84
CA ARG A 154 6.80 -10.85 1.36
C ARG A 154 5.95 -10.37 2.51
N ILE A 155 5.45 -9.14 2.40
CA ILE A 155 4.47 -8.58 3.33
C ILE A 155 3.09 -8.71 2.70
N THR A 156 2.22 -9.48 3.35
CA THR A 156 0.82 -9.70 2.94
C THR A 156 -0.17 -9.42 4.07
N ASN A 157 0.31 -9.06 5.25
CA ASN A 157 -0.54 -8.71 6.38
C ASN A 157 -0.87 -7.21 6.33
N LEU A 158 -1.92 -6.87 5.59
CA LEU A 158 -2.43 -5.51 5.48
C LEU A 158 -3.70 -5.37 6.33
N SER A 159 -3.72 -4.42 7.26
CA SER A 159 -4.96 -3.94 7.89
C SER A 159 -5.48 -2.76 7.07
N ILE A 160 -5.89 -3.08 5.84
CA ILE A 160 -6.56 -2.16 4.92
C ILE A 160 -7.26 -2.94 3.80
N ASN A 161 -8.58 -3.11 3.93
CA ASN A 161 -9.39 -3.68 2.86
C ASN A 161 -10.00 -2.59 1.98
N GLU A 162 -10.47 -1.50 2.59
CA GLU A 162 -11.02 -0.35 1.88
C GLU A 162 -9.98 0.78 1.84
N PHE A 163 -9.53 1.12 0.64
CA PHE A 163 -8.64 2.25 0.42
C PHE A 163 -9.38 3.59 0.55
N GLY A 164 -10.66 3.63 0.22
CA GLY A 164 -11.54 4.75 0.50
C GLY A 164 -12.38 5.15 -0.70
N GLU A 165 -13.05 6.29 -0.59
CA GLU A 165 -13.97 6.79 -1.59
C GLU A 165 -13.46 8.09 -2.22
N VAL A 166 -13.60 8.21 -3.54
CA VAL A 166 -13.36 9.46 -4.28
C VAL A 166 -14.50 9.74 -5.25
N THR A 167 -14.61 10.99 -5.70
CA THR A 167 -15.60 11.37 -6.71
C THR A 167 -14.93 11.94 -7.95
N THR A 168 -15.57 11.75 -9.11
CA THR A 168 -15.17 12.37 -10.37
C THR A 168 -16.38 12.98 -11.06
N ALA A 169 -16.20 14.02 -11.85
CA ALA A 169 -17.26 14.49 -12.73
C ALA A 169 -17.60 13.43 -13.79
N ILE A 170 -18.88 13.31 -14.16
CA ILE A 170 -19.29 12.44 -15.28
C ILE A 170 -18.68 13.00 -16.58
N PRO A 171 -17.86 12.22 -17.31
CA PRO A 171 -17.30 12.67 -18.58
C PRO A 171 -18.38 12.95 -19.63
N ASN A 172 -18.09 13.88 -20.54
CA ASN A 172 -19.04 14.31 -21.58
C ASN A 172 -19.19 13.30 -22.71
#